data_AF-A0A8K0VVW0-F1
#
_entry.id   AF-A0A8K0VVW0-F1
#
_cell.length_a   1.000
_cell.length_b   1.000
_cell.length_c   1.000
_cell.angle_alpha   90.00
_cell.angle_beta   90.00
_cell.angle_gamma   90.00
#
_symmetry.space_group_name_H-M   'P 1'
#
loop_
_entity.id
_entity.type
_entity.pdbx_description
1 polymer ?
#
loop_
_entity_poly.entity_id
_entity_poly.type
_entity_poly.pdbx_seq_one_letter_code
_entity_poly.pdbx_strand_id
1 'polypeptide(L)'
;MAAADSDMAVLTAEAQLKDIVQNLYNLIVQSYDHQGGKTQDAMKREVQSLIQNLVKLSRTAPAVYIDIPPEVTNYVENSRNPDIFTREFVETVQRMNQMLKGRSDALQMLQEQIAWQLTNVIPDLKDDVTKAVESTGGHMPASRTQLL
;
A
#
# COMPACT_ATOMS: atom_id res chain seq x y z
N MET A 1 4.78 2.44 -22.22
CA MET A 1 6.13 1.93 -22.49
C MET A 1 6.96 1.82 -21.20
N ALA A 2 7.05 2.87 -20.37
CA ALA A 2 7.84 2.81 -19.12
C ALA A 2 7.45 1.70 -18.12
N ALA A 3 6.15 1.38 -17.96
CA ALA A 3 5.70 0.31 -17.07
C ALA A 3 6.06 -1.12 -17.56
N ALA A 4 6.22 -1.32 -18.86
CA ALA A 4 6.61 -2.63 -19.42
C ALA A 4 8.10 -2.90 -19.24
N ASP A 5 8.93 -1.86 -19.27
CA ASP A 5 10.37 -1.95 -19.02
C ASP A 5 10.68 -2.26 -17.55
N SER A 6 9.90 -1.71 -16.61
CA SER A 6 10.05 -2.02 -15.18
C SER A 6 9.70 -3.47 -14.87
N ASP A 7 8.64 -4.02 -15.46
CA ASP A 7 8.23 -5.42 -15.23
C ASP A 7 9.30 -6.41 -15.73
N MET A 8 9.90 -6.12 -16.89
CA MET A 8 11.01 -6.91 -17.41
C MET A 8 12.27 -6.82 -16.54
N ALA A 9 12.57 -5.65 -15.99
CA ALA A 9 13.68 -5.47 -15.05
C ALA A 9 13.46 -6.25 -13.74
N VAL A 10 12.22 -6.26 -13.23
CA VAL A 10 11.83 -7.04 -12.03
C VAL A 10 11.99 -8.53 -12.27
N LEU A 11 11.47 -9.06 -13.38
CA LEU A 11 11.60 -10.48 -13.74
C LEU A 11 13.07 -10.89 -13.91
N THR A 12 13.89 -10.00 -14.50
CA THR A 12 15.32 -10.24 -14.66
C THR A 12 16.04 -10.28 -13.30
N ALA A 13 15.72 -9.36 -12.39
CA ALA A 13 16.27 -9.34 -11.04
C ALA A 13 15.84 -10.58 -10.24
N GLU A 14 14.59 -11.01 -10.37
CA GLU A 14 14.07 -12.23 -9.73
C GLU A 14 14.82 -13.49 -10.19
N ALA A 15 15.06 -13.62 -11.50
CA ALA A 15 15.85 -14.73 -12.04
C ALA A 15 17.28 -14.72 -11.49
N GLN A 16 17.94 -13.55 -11.46
CA GLN A 16 19.29 -13.39 -10.89
C GLN A 16 19.34 -13.73 -9.39
N LEU A 17 18.31 -13.36 -8.62
CA LEU A 17 18.17 -13.73 -7.20
C LEU A 17 18.03 -15.25 -7.03
N LYS A 18 17.22 -15.91 -7.86
CA LYS A 18 17.09 -17.38 -7.85
C LYS A 18 18.41 -18.09 -8.15
N ASP A 19 19.17 -17.59 -9.13
CA ASP A 19 20.49 -18.14 -9.47
C ASP A 19 21.49 -17.98 -8.31
N ILE A 20 21.46 -16.85 -7.59
CA ILE A 20 22.29 -16.63 -6.40
C ILE A 20 21.94 -17.61 -5.28
N VAL A 21 20.65 -17.81 -5.00
CA VAL A 21 20.18 -18.77 -3.98
C VAL A 21 20.60 -20.19 -4.37
N GLN A 22 20.50 -20.55 -5.64
CA GLN A 22 20.93 -21.86 -6.13
C GLN A 22 22.45 -22.06 -5.98
N ASN A 23 23.27 -21.06 -6.33
CA ASN A 23 24.72 -21.10 -6.14
C ASN A 23 25.08 -21.28 -4.65
N LEU A 24 24.39 -20.58 -3.74
CA LEU A 24 24.59 -20.73 -2.31
C LEU A 24 24.23 -22.13 -1.81
N TYR A 25 23.11 -22.69 -2.29
CA TYR A 25 22.70 -24.06 -1.97
C TYR A 25 23.74 -25.08 -2.45
N ASN A 26 24.20 -24.97 -3.70
CA ASN A 26 25.22 -25.84 -4.27
C ASN A 26 26.52 -25.79 -3.47
N LEU A 27 26.93 -24.59 -3.02
CA LEU A 27 28.13 -24.40 -2.21
C LEU A 27 28.00 -25.10 -0.85
N ILE A 28 26.85 -25.00 -0.19
CA ILE A 28 26.59 -25.72 1.08
C ILE A 28 26.70 -27.23 0.85
N VAL A 29 26.03 -27.77 -0.18
CA VAL A 29 26.02 -29.22 -0.45
C VAL A 29 27.42 -29.73 -0.80
N GLN A 30 28.16 -29.04 -1.67
CA GLN A 30 29.52 -29.43 -2.07
C GLN A 30 30.53 -29.27 -0.92
N SER A 31 30.30 -28.35 0.01
CA SER A 31 31.14 -28.22 1.20
C SER A 31 30.97 -29.40 2.16
N TYR A 32 29.78 -30.02 2.17
CA TYR A 32 29.46 -31.16 3.02
C TYR A 32 29.99 -32.48 2.45
N ASP A 33 29.92 -32.69 1.12
CA ASP A 33 30.45 -33.88 0.42
C ASP A 33 31.88 -33.65 -0.10
N HIS A 34 32.83 -33.45 0.83
CA HIS A 34 34.21 -33.14 0.48
C HIS A 34 34.98 -34.37 -0.05
N GLN A 35 35.09 -34.50 -1.37
CA GLN A 35 35.83 -35.58 -2.03
C GLN A 35 37.25 -35.18 -2.50
N GLY A 36 37.87 -34.21 -1.83
CA GLY A 36 39.26 -33.81 -2.05
C GLY A 36 39.46 -32.72 -3.12
N GLY A 37 40.55 -32.81 -3.92
CA GLY A 37 41.01 -31.73 -4.79
C GLY A 37 40.05 -31.30 -5.90
N LYS A 38 39.25 -32.23 -6.44
CA LYS A 38 38.22 -31.89 -7.46
C LYS A 38 37.07 -31.06 -6.88
N THR A 39 36.73 -31.25 -5.61
CA THR A 39 35.72 -30.48 -4.89
C THR A 39 36.20 -29.05 -4.62
N GLN A 40 37.50 -28.87 -4.33
CA GLN A 40 38.11 -27.53 -4.18
C GLN A 40 38.00 -26.68 -5.45
N ASP A 41 38.29 -27.26 -6.62
CA ASP A 41 38.21 -26.54 -7.90
C ASP A 41 36.76 -26.28 -8.33
N ALA A 42 35.83 -27.16 -7.98
CA ALA A 42 34.39 -26.92 -8.17
C ALA A 42 33.90 -25.75 -7.30
N MET A 43 34.28 -25.74 -6.02
CA MET A 43 33.89 -24.69 -5.07
C MET A 43 34.45 -23.32 -5.45
N LYS A 44 35.69 -23.25 -5.94
CA LYS A 44 36.27 -21.99 -6.47
C LYS A 44 35.47 -21.45 -7.66
N ARG A 45 35.03 -22.32 -8.57
CA ARG A 45 34.19 -21.93 -9.70
C ARG A 45 32.81 -21.44 -9.25
N GLU A 46 32.22 -22.09 -8.25
CA GLU A 46 30.92 -21.68 -7.71
C GLU A 46 31.00 -20.32 -7.01
N VAL A 47 32.06 -20.07 -6.23
CA VAL A 47 32.31 -18.75 -5.61
C VAL A 47 32.51 -17.67 -6.67
N GLN A 48 33.25 -17.96 -7.75
CA GLN A 48 33.40 -17.02 -8.86
C GLN A 48 32.05 -16.75 -9.56
N SER A 49 31.24 -17.78 -9.79
CA SER A 49 29.88 -17.66 -10.34
C SER A 49 28.98 -16.80 -9.44
N LEU A 50 29.02 -17.02 -8.13
CA LEU A 50 28.29 -16.24 -7.14
C LEU A 50 28.67 -14.76 -7.17
N ILE A 51 29.96 -14.45 -7.18
CA ILE A 51 30.45 -13.06 -7.26
C ILE A 51 29.98 -12.40 -8.56
N GLN A 52 30.09 -13.09 -9.70
CA GLN A 52 29.62 -12.57 -10.99
C GLN A 52 28.12 -12.30 -10.98
N ASN A 53 27.32 -13.18 -10.37
CA ASN A 53 25.87 -13.01 -10.27
C ASN A 53 25.49 -11.87 -9.33
N LEU A 54 26.18 -11.69 -8.20
CA LEU A 54 26.00 -10.55 -7.29
C LEU A 54 26.33 -9.21 -7.98
N VAL A 55 27.42 -9.15 -8.76
CA VAL A 55 27.79 -7.94 -9.53
C VAL A 55 26.75 -7.64 -10.61
N LYS A 56 26.23 -8.67 -11.30
CA LYS A 56 25.14 -8.50 -12.27
C LYS A 56 23.89 -7.96 -11.58
N LEU A 57 23.48 -8.54 -10.45
CA LEU A 57 22.32 -8.09 -9.68
C LEU A 57 22.48 -6.63 -9.23
N SER A 58 23.65 -6.25 -8.72
CA SER A 58 23.93 -4.87 -8.32
C SER A 58 23.83 -3.86 -9.47
N ARG A 59 24.09 -4.28 -10.72
CA ARG A 59 23.93 -3.45 -11.92
C ARG A 59 22.50 -3.41 -12.44
N THR A 60 21.73 -4.49 -12.24
CA THR A 60 20.32 -4.58 -12.64
C THR A 60 19.40 -3.89 -11.61
N ALA A 61 19.76 -3.88 -10.33
CA ALA A 61 18.94 -3.33 -9.24
C ALA A 61 18.49 -1.88 -9.46
N PRO A 62 19.31 -0.94 -9.95
CA PRO A 62 18.89 0.43 -10.24
C PRO A 62 17.86 0.55 -11.37
N ALA A 63 17.71 -0.48 -12.22
CA ALA A 63 16.70 -0.50 -13.28
C ALA A 63 15.30 -0.88 -12.75
N VAL A 64 15.22 -1.41 -11.52
CA VAL A 64 13.94 -1.68 -10.85
C VAL A 64 13.47 -0.40 -10.17
N TYR A 65 12.53 0.29 -10.82
CA TYR A 65 11.92 1.51 -10.28
C TYR A 65 10.61 1.17 -9.56
N ILE A 66 10.72 0.75 -8.30
CA ILE A 66 9.57 0.49 -7.42
C ILE A 66 9.83 1.22 -6.10
N ASP A 67 8.87 2.06 -5.70
CA ASP A 67 8.89 2.68 -4.39
C ASP A 67 8.26 1.73 -3.37
N ILE A 68 9.04 1.32 -2.37
CA ILE A 68 8.61 0.35 -1.36
C ILE A 68 8.45 1.10 -0.04
N PRO A 69 7.25 1.13 0.56
CA PRO A 69 7.06 1.74 1.87
C PRO A 69 7.96 1.08 2.92
N PRO A 70 8.59 1.85 3.82
CA PRO A 70 9.48 1.31 4.85
C PRO A 70 8.76 0.32 5.78
N GLU A 71 7.45 0.46 5.94
CA GLU A 71 6.62 -0.48 6.69
C GLU A 71 6.61 -1.87 6.06
N VAL A 72 6.61 -1.98 4.73
CA VAL A 72 6.67 -3.27 4.03
C VAL A 72 8.03 -3.93 4.25
N THR A 73 9.12 -3.15 4.24
CA THR A 73 10.46 -3.63 4.57
C THR A 73 10.51 -4.23 5.99
N ASN A 74 9.91 -3.56 6.97
CA ASN A 74 9.81 -4.07 8.33
C ASN A 74 9.06 -5.41 8.41
N TYR A 75 8.04 -5.63 7.57
CA TYR A 75 7.32 -6.92 7.56
C TYR A 75 8.24 -8.04 7.05
N VAL A 76 9.02 -7.78 6.00
CA VAL A 76 10.00 -8.74 5.47
C VAL A 76 11.11 -9.04 6.49
N GLU A 77 11.65 -8.02 7.15
CA GLU A 77 12.68 -8.20 8.19
C GLU A 77 12.19 -9.04 9.37
N ASN A 78 10.93 -8.85 9.77
CA ASN A 78 10.30 -9.63 10.83
C ASN A 78 9.76 -11.00 10.36
N SER A 79 10.08 -11.43 9.14
CA SER A 79 9.58 -12.68 8.53
C SER A 79 8.05 -12.79 8.49
N ARG A 80 7.34 -11.65 8.42
CA ARG A 80 5.88 -11.57 8.27
C ARG A 80 5.53 -11.42 6.80
N ASN A 81 4.42 -12.03 6.36
CA ASN A 81 3.97 -11.89 4.98
C ASN A 81 3.64 -10.41 4.67
N PRO A 82 4.31 -9.75 3.69
CA PRO A 82 4.02 -8.37 3.30
C PRO A 82 2.60 -8.17 2.75
N ASP A 83 1.92 -9.22 2.26
CA ASP A 83 0.53 -9.12 1.81
C ASP A 83 -0.43 -8.68 2.93
N ILE A 84 -0.05 -8.98 4.18
CA ILE A 84 -0.83 -8.59 5.36
C ILE A 84 -0.83 -7.06 5.51
N PHE A 85 0.29 -6.39 5.21
CA PHE A 85 0.34 -4.93 5.24
C PHE A 85 -0.64 -4.34 4.22
N THR A 86 -0.64 -4.84 2.98
CA THR A 86 -1.57 -4.39 1.94
C THR A 86 -3.02 -4.58 2.36
N ARG A 87 -3.34 -5.73 2.98
CA ARG A 87 -4.66 -6.01 3.52
C ARG A 87 -5.04 -5.03 4.64
N GLU A 88 -4.18 -4.87 5.65
CA GLU A 88 -4.40 -3.94 6.77
C GLU A 88 -4.56 -2.50 6.30
N PHE A 89 -3.81 -2.11 5.26
CA PHE A 89 -3.93 -0.80 4.62
C PHE A 89 -5.31 -0.59 4.00
N VAL A 90 -5.77 -1.54 3.17
CA VAL A 90 -7.10 -1.46 2.53
C VAL A 90 -8.21 -1.44 3.58
N GLU A 91 -8.13 -2.31 4.59
CA GLU A 91 -9.10 -2.33 5.70
C GLU A 91 -9.12 -1.01 6.48
N THR A 92 -7.95 -0.40 6.69
CA THR A 92 -7.84 0.90 7.37
C THR A 92 -8.43 2.02 6.53
N VAL A 93 -8.12 2.07 5.24
CA VAL A 93 -8.67 3.07 4.31
C VAL A 93 -10.19 2.96 4.23
N GLN A 94 -10.73 1.75 4.13
CA GLN A 94 -12.17 1.52 4.12
C GLN A 94 -12.83 2.02 5.42
N ARG A 95 -12.25 1.67 6.58
CA ARG A 95 -12.75 2.12 7.89
C ARG A 95 -12.72 3.64 8.01
N MET A 96 -11.61 4.28 7.59
CA MET A 96 -11.48 5.73 7.63
C MET A 96 -12.49 6.41 6.71
N ASN A 97 -12.71 5.89 5.50
CA ASN A 97 -13.69 6.44 4.57
C ASN A 97 -15.12 6.35 5.14
N GLN A 98 -15.50 5.19 5.68
CA GLN A 98 -16.80 5.04 6.35
C GLN A 98 -16.95 5.97 7.55
N MET A 99 -15.92 6.11 8.38
CA MET A 99 -15.91 7.03 9.51
C MET A 99 -16.08 8.49 9.05
N LEU A 100 -15.35 8.91 8.01
CA LEU A 100 -15.45 10.26 7.47
C LEU A 100 -16.84 10.53 6.89
N LYS A 101 -17.40 9.56 6.15
CA LYS A 101 -18.76 9.65 5.63
C LYS A 101 -19.78 9.78 6.76
N GLY A 102 -19.70 8.92 7.77
CA GLY A 102 -20.60 8.99 8.93
C GLY A 102 -20.50 10.31 9.71
N ARG A 103 -19.29 10.87 9.86
CA ARG A 103 -19.10 12.20 10.46
C ARG A 103 -19.71 13.30 9.60
N SER A 104 -19.51 13.26 8.29
CA SER A 104 -20.10 14.22 7.36
C SER A 104 -21.62 14.18 7.43
N ASP A 105 -22.22 12.98 7.43
CA ASP A 105 -23.67 12.80 7.48
C ASP A 105 -24.23 13.29 8.82
N ALA A 106 -23.56 13.01 9.95
CA ALA A 106 -23.98 13.50 11.27
C ALA A 106 -23.92 15.03 11.38
N LEU A 107 -22.89 15.67 10.80
CA LEU A 107 -22.77 17.12 10.76
C LEU A 107 -23.87 17.75 9.88
N GLN A 108 -24.19 17.11 8.76
CA GLN A 108 -25.29 17.54 7.90
C GLN A 108 -26.64 17.45 8.64
N MET A 109 -26.92 16.33 9.33
CA MET A 109 -28.14 16.20 10.14
C MET A 109 -28.23 17.25 11.25
N LEU A 110 -27.10 17.58 11.90
CA LEU A 110 -27.05 18.65 12.89
C LEU A 110 -27.36 20.01 12.26
N GLN A 111 -26.76 20.31 11.11
CA GLN A 111 -27.01 21.53 10.36
C GLN A 111 -28.49 21.67 10.00
N GLU A 112 -29.10 20.62 9.45
CA GLU A 112 -30.52 20.58 9.08
C GLU A 112 -31.42 20.84 10.30
N GLN A 113 -31.11 20.22 11.44
CA GLN A 113 -31.87 20.40 12.67
C GLN A 113 -31.75 21.83 13.21
N ILE A 114 -30.55 22.42 13.20
CA ILE A 114 -30.33 23.81 13.64
C ILE A 114 -31.07 24.78 12.71
N ALA A 115 -30.98 24.58 11.39
CA ALA A 115 -31.66 25.41 10.40
C ALA A 115 -33.18 25.37 10.56
N TRP A 116 -33.75 24.18 10.81
CA TRP A 116 -35.17 24.02 11.09
C TRP A 116 -35.61 24.75 12.36
N GLN A 117 -34.87 24.59 13.46
CA GLN A 117 -35.18 25.28 14.73
C GLN A 117 -35.12 26.80 14.57
N LEU A 118 -34.08 27.33 13.93
CA LEU A 118 -33.92 28.77 13.72
C LEU A 118 -35.05 29.35 12.87
N THR A 119 -35.44 28.65 11.80
CA THR A 119 -36.54 29.08 10.93
C THR A 119 -37.90 29.09 11.65
N ASN A 120 -38.10 28.18 12.61
CA ASN A 120 -39.34 28.12 13.39
C ASN A 120 -39.39 29.15 14.53
N VAL A 121 -38.26 29.40 15.20
CA VAL A 121 -38.21 30.34 16.34
C VAL A 121 -38.15 31.79 15.85
N ILE A 122 -37.49 32.05 14.72
CA ILE A 122 -37.30 33.40 14.16
C ILE A 122 -37.62 33.36 12.65
N PRO A 123 -38.88 33.58 12.25
CA PRO A 123 -39.29 33.48 10.85
C PRO A 123 -38.63 34.51 9.94
N ASP A 124 -38.22 35.67 10.48
CA ASP A 124 -37.52 36.73 9.73
C ASP A 124 -36.11 36.31 9.26
N LEU A 125 -35.50 35.30 9.91
CA LEU A 125 -34.16 34.80 9.55
C LEU A 125 -34.19 33.65 8.53
N LYS A 126 -35.38 33.24 8.06
CA LYS A 126 -35.55 32.09 7.17
C LYS A 126 -34.72 32.18 5.89
N ASP A 127 -34.70 33.34 5.26
CA ASP A 127 -34.00 33.56 4.00
C ASP A 127 -32.48 33.54 4.19
N ASP A 128 -32.00 34.13 5.29
CA ASP A 128 -30.57 34.13 5.64
C ASP A 128 -30.06 32.74 6.02
N VAL A 129 -30.85 31.97 6.79
CA VAL A 129 -30.52 30.58 7.17
C VAL A 129 -30.51 29.68 5.94
N THR A 130 -31.48 29.84 5.04
CA THR A 130 -31.56 29.06 3.79
C THR A 130 -30.34 29.32 2.92
N LYS A 131 -29.98 30.60 2.73
CA LYS A 131 -28.78 31.00 1.98
C LYS A 131 -27.49 30.46 2.61
N ALA A 132 -27.39 30.44 3.94
CA ALA A 132 -26.24 29.88 4.64
C ALA A 132 -26.10 28.36 4.45
N VAL A 133 -27.20 27.60 4.55
CA VAL A 133 -27.23 26.14 4.35
C VAL A 133 -26.87 25.77 2.92
N GLU A 134 -27.46 26.46 1.93
CA GLU A 134 -27.17 26.23 0.50
C GLU A 134 -25.71 26.59 0.17
N SER A 135 -25.16 27.65 0.76
CA SER A 135 -23.75 28.02 0.56
C SER A 135 -22.75 27.00 1.11
N THR A 136 -23.18 26.16 2.07
CA THR A 136 -22.36 25.06 2.62
C THR A 136 -22.63 23.72 1.93
N GLY A 137 -23.43 23.70 0.86
CA GLY A 137 -23.78 22.50 0.10
C GLY A 137 -24.84 21.61 0.76
N GLY A 138 -25.45 22.09 1.85
CA GLY A 138 -26.60 21.45 2.48
C GLY A 138 -27.90 21.81 1.74
N HIS A 139 -28.96 21.04 2.00
CA HIS A 139 -30.29 21.32 1.47
C HIS A 139 -31.23 21.59 2.65
N MET A 140 -32.12 22.57 2.49
CA MET A 140 -33.14 22.81 3.50
C MET A 140 -34.06 21.58 3.59
N PRO A 141 -34.39 21.10 4.81
CA PRO A 141 -35.34 20.01 4.96
C PRO A 141 -36.69 20.47 4.43
N ALA A 142 -37.20 19.77 3.40
CA ALA A 142 -38.58 19.96 2.96
C ALA A 142 -39.48 19.80 4.18
N SER A 143 -40.28 20.83 4.47
CA SER A 143 -41.17 20.94 5.61
C SER A 143 -41.74 19.57 5.96
N ARG A 144 -41.31 19.03 7.11
CA ARG A 144 -41.71 17.72 7.61
C ARG A 144 -43.21 17.80 7.90
N THR A 145 -44.05 17.52 6.90
CA THR A 145 -45.49 17.40 7.08
C THR A 145 -45.71 16.35 8.16
N GLN A 146 -46.26 16.79 9.29
CA GLN A 146 -46.70 15.92 10.36
C GLN A 146 -47.65 14.87 9.77
N LEU A 147 -47.18 13.64 9.65
CA LEU A 147 -48.06 12.48 9.57
C LEU A 147 -48.62 12.30 10.99
N LEU A 148 -49.83 12.85 11.19
CA LEU A 148 -50.79 12.36 12.17
C LEU A 148 -51.48 11.11 11.62
#